data_AF-A0A066ZR52-F1
#
_entry.id   AF-A0A066ZR52-F1
#
_cell.length_a   1.000
_cell.length_b   1.000
_cell.length_c   1.000
_cell.angle_alpha   90.00
_cell.angle_beta   90.00
_cell.angle_gamma   90.00
#
_symmetry.space_group_name_H-M   'P 1'
#
loop_
_entity.id
_entity.type
_entity.pdbx_description
1 polymer ?
#
loop_
_entity_poly.entity_id
_entity_poly.type
_entity_poly.pdbx_seq_one_letter_code
_entity_poly.pdbx_strand_id
1 'polypeptide(L)' 'MIKTNTMTLKKFNYLVNEVGRKMTGDSTLAAKEVLVNGLKAKDAAEKFDISPAVVSTKVKKILDREKNLIEFLERTGG' A
#
# COMPACT_ATOMS: atom_id res chain seq x y z
N MET A 1 1.90 -10.00 -20.85
CA MET A 1 2.20 -9.96 -19.41
C MET A 1 1.19 -9.05 -18.75
N ILE A 2 0.32 -9.58 -17.90
CA ILE A 2 -0.69 -8.78 -17.21
C ILE A 2 0.00 -8.06 -16.04
N LYS A 3 -0.11 -6.73 -16.00
CA LYS A 3 0.19 -5.90 -14.84
C LYS A 3 -0.84 -6.21 -13.75
N THR A 4 -0.43 -6.85 -12.66
CA THR A 4 -1.30 -7.08 -11.50
C THR A 4 -1.30 -5.81 -10.64
N ASN A 5 -2.13 -4.83 -10.99
CA ASN A 5 -2.34 -3.65 -10.15
C ASN A 5 -3.36 -3.99 -9.06
N THR A 6 -2.95 -3.93 -7.79
CA THR A 6 -3.81 -4.28 -6.65
C THR A 6 -4.71 -3.11 -6.22
N MET A 7 -4.32 -1.85 -6.46
CA MET A 7 -5.14 -0.66 -6.17
C MET A 7 -4.73 0.58 -7.00
N THR A 8 -5.56 1.64 -6.98
CA THR A 8 -5.27 2.90 -7.67
C THR A 8 -4.42 3.85 -6.82
N LEU A 9 -3.68 4.77 -7.46
CA LEU A 9 -2.90 5.80 -6.77
C LEU A 9 -3.77 6.66 -5.83
N LYS A 10 -5.00 6.97 -6.25
CA LYS A 10 -5.96 7.72 -5.44
C LYS A 10 -6.33 6.97 -4.15
N LYS A 11 -6.61 5.66 -4.28
CA LYS A 11 -6.94 4.79 -3.13
C LYS A 11 -5.74 4.62 -2.19
N PHE A 12 -4.55 4.39 -2.75
CA PHE A 12 -3.32 4.34 -1.98
C PHE A 12 -3.09 5.62 -1.17
N ASN A 13 -3.18 6.79 -1.82
CA ASN A 13 -3.01 8.08 -1.15
C ASN A 13 -4.07 8.30 -0.06
N TYR A 14 -5.31 7.89 -0.28
CA TYR A 14 -6.37 7.95 0.74
C TYR A 14 -6.00 7.09 1.96
N LEU A 15 -5.63 5.82 1.75
CA LEU A 15 -5.26 4.89 2.83
C LEU A 15 -4.00 5.33 3.60
N VAL A 16 -3.07 5.98 2.91
CA VAL A 16 -1.83 6.53 3.49
C VAL A 16 -2.08 7.86 4.23
N ASN A 17 -3.07 8.65 3.82
CA ASN A 17 -3.40 9.95 4.43
C ASN A 17 -4.46 9.88 5.54
N GLU A 18 -5.41 8.93 5.51
CA GLU A 18 -6.40 8.74 6.59
C GLU A 18 -5.74 8.45 7.94
N VAL A 19 -4.54 7.87 7.88
CA VAL A 19 -3.58 7.94 8.97
C VAL A 19 -3.09 9.38 9.04
N GLY A 20 -3.68 10.19 9.91
CA GLY A 20 -3.16 11.53 10.25
C GLY A 20 -1.69 11.57 10.73
N ARG A 21 -0.98 10.44 10.69
CA ARG A 21 0.48 10.35 10.66
C ARG A 21 0.92 10.20 9.20
N LYS A 22 1.39 11.28 8.58
CA LYS A 22 2.20 11.24 7.34
C LYS A 22 3.08 10.00 7.36
N MET A 23 2.71 8.93 6.64
CA MET A 23 3.61 7.79 6.44
C MET A 23 4.64 8.20 5.39
N THR A 24 5.44 9.21 5.69
CA THR A 24 6.57 9.63 4.86
C THR A 24 7.74 8.71 5.15
N GLY A 25 8.30 8.10 4.12
CA GLY A 25 9.48 7.26 4.22
C GLY A 25 9.56 6.25 3.06
N ASP A 26 10.77 5.76 2.84
CA ASP A 26 11.11 4.87 1.71
C ASP A 26 10.27 3.59 1.71
N SER A 27 9.91 3.08 2.89
CA SER A 27 9.00 1.94 3.03
C SER A 27 7.59 2.18 2.47
N THR A 28 7.07 3.41 2.55
CA THR A 28 5.76 3.76 1.98
C THR A 28 5.86 3.95 0.47
N LEU A 29 6.95 4.56 0.00
CA LEU A 29 7.20 4.71 -1.44
C LEU A 29 7.42 3.35 -2.11
N ALA A 30 8.14 2.43 -1.46
CA ALA A 30 8.26 1.05 -1.92
C ALA A 30 6.91 0.32 -1.95
N ALA A 31 6.08 0.50 -0.91
CA ALA A 31 4.74 -0.09 -0.90
C ALA A 31 3.85 0.47 -2.03
N LYS A 32 4.01 1.75 -2.41
CA LYS A 32 3.34 2.34 -3.57
C LYS A 32 3.75 1.63 -4.86
N GLU A 33 5.04 1.38 -5.07
CA GLU A 33 5.50 0.68 -6.28
C GLU A 33 4.90 -0.73 -6.37
N VAL A 34 4.75 -1.42 -5.25
CA VAL A 34 4.11 -2.74 -5.22
C VAL A 34 2.61 -2.66 -5.50
N LEU A 35 1.89 -1.83 -4.75
CA LEU A 35 0.43 -1.82 -4.77
C LEU A 35 -0.18 -1.09 -5.97
N VAL A 36 0.48 -0.04 -6.46
CA VAL A 36 0.01 0.83 -7.55
C VAL A 36 0.66 0.49 -8.88
N ASN A 37 1.98 0.23 -8.87
CA ASN A 37 2.74 -0.06 -10.09
C ASN A 37 2.93 -1.56 -10.35
N GLY A 38 2.51 -2.44 -9.44
CA GLY A 38 2.57 -3.89 -9.58
C GLY A 38 3.98 -4.47 -9.51
N LEU A 39 4.95 -3.73 -8.95
CA LEU A 39 6.31 -4.26 -8.74
C LEU A 39 6.29 -5.38 -7.70
N LYS A 40 7.22 -6.33 -7.81
CA LYS A 40 7.41 -7.29 -6.72
C LYS A 40 8.00 -6.56 -5.51
N ALA A 41 7.67 -7.04 -4.31
CA ALA A 41 8.20 -6.46 -3.07
C ALA A 41 9.74 -6.47 -3.03
N LYS A 42 10.38 -7.45 -3.66
CA LYS A 42 11.84 -7.52 -3.79
C LYS A 42 12.39 -6.38 -4.67
N ASP A 43 11.83 -6.20 -5.88
CA ASP A 43 12.26 -5.14 -6.80
C ASP A 43 12.03 -3.74 -6.20
N ALA A 44 10.90 -3.55 -5.53
CA ALA A 44 10.63 -2.31 -4.81
C ALA A 44 11.61 -2.10 -3.65
N ALA A 45 11.92 -3.14 -2.87
CA ALA A 45 12.87 -3.07 -1.78
C ALA A 45 14.28 -2.68 -2.25
N GLU A 46 14.75 -3.27 -3.35
CA GLU A 46 16.04 -2.94 -3.97
C GLU A 46 16.10 -1.49 -4.46
N LYS A 47 15.02 -0.99 -5.07
CA LYS A 47 14.93 0.39 -5.56
C LYS A 47 15.07 1.45 -4.46
N PHE A 48 14.65 1.12 -3.25
CA PHE A 48 14.62 2.03 -2.11
C PHE A 48 15.67 1.69 -1.03
N ASP A 49 16.58 0.75 -1.32
CA ASP A 49 17.62 0.28 -0.39
C ASP A 49 17.09 -0.09 1.01
N ILE A 50 15.97 -0.81 1.04
CA ILE A 50 15.34 -1.28 2.28
C ILE A 50 15.09 -2.78 2.24
N SER A 51 14.85 -3.39 3.41
CA SER A 51 14.57 -4.82 3.47
C SER A 51 13.22 -5.18 2.82
N PRO A 52 13.14 -6.24 1.98
CA PRO A 52 11.88 -6.75 1.43
C PRO A 52 10.83 -7.09 2.50
N ALA A 53 11.27 -7.47 3.70
CA ALA A 53 10.39 -7.73 4.83
C ALA A 53 9.67 -6.46 5.31
N VAL A 54 10.36 -5.31 5.28
CA VAL A 54 9.79 -3.99 5.62
C VAL A 54 8.74 -3.59 4.59
N VAL A 55 9.03 -3.78 3.30
CA VAL A 55 8.07 -3.51 2.22
C VAL A 55 6.83 -4.41 2.38
N SER A 56 7.03 -5.72 2.57
CA SER A 56 5.94 -6.68 2.73
C SER A 56 5.07 -6.35 3.96
N THR A 57 5.69 -5.97 5.07
CA THR A 57 4.98 -5.54 6.28
C THR A 57 4.17 -4.27 6.03
N LYS A 58 4.73 -3.30 5.30
CA LYS A 58 4.02 -2.06 4.97
C LYS A 58 2.85 -2.32 4.03
N VAL A 59 3.07 -3.11 2.97
CA VAL A 59 2.04 -3.53 2.02
C VAL A 59 0.88 -4.20 2.76
N LYS A 60 1.19 -5.17 3.64
CA LYS A 60 0.17 -5.85 4.45
C LYS A 60 -0.64 -4.87 5.30
N LYS A 61 0.02 -3.93 6.00
CA LYS A 61 -0.67 -2.91 6.81
C LYS A 61 -1.63 -2.02 5.98
N ILE A 62 -1.29 -1.71 4.73
CA ILE A 62 -2.13 -0.91 3.84
C ILE A 62 -3.33 -1.73 3.36
N LEU A 63 -3.13 -2.98 2.99
CA LEU A 63 -4.20 -3.91 2.58
C LEU A 63 -5.16 -4.24 3.73
N ASP A 64 -4.63 -4.48 4.94
CA ASP A 64 -5.47 -4.70 6.13
C ASP A 64 -6.37 -3.49 6.40
N ARG A 65 -5.86 -2.27 6.17
CA ARG A 65 -6.66 -1.05 6.31
C ARG A 65 -7.68 -0.88 5.22
N GLU A 66 -7.33 -1.21 3.99
CA GLU A 66 -8.29 -1.25 2.88
C GLU A 66 -9.46 -2.17 3.22
N LYS A 67 -9.19 -3.35 3.76
CA LYS A 67 -10.21 -4.29 4.20
C LYS A 67 -11.07 -3.71 5.32
N ASN A 68 -10.46 -3.18 6.39
CA ASN A 68 -11.19 -2.56 7.49
C ASN A 68 -12.06 -1.37 7.04
N LEU A 69 -11.57 -0.56 6.09
CA LEU A 69 -12.31 0.55 5.52
C LEU A 69 -13.51 0.07 4.70
N ILE A 70 -13.33 -0.96 3.87
CA ILE A 70 -14.45 -1.58 3.13
C ILE A 70 -15.49 -2.11 4.11
N GLU A 71 -15.07 -2.87 5.12
CA GLU A 71 -15.97 -3.40 6.17
C GLU A 71 -16.70 -2.26 6.93
N PHE A 72 -16.03 -1.13 7.17
CA PHE A 72 -16.65 0.05 7.78
C PHE A 72 -17.70 0.70 6.88
N LEU A 73 -17.39 0.89 5.59
CA LEU A 73 -18.33 1.47 4.61
C LEU A 73 -19.53 0.56 4.38
N GLU A 74 -19.32 -0.77 4.32
CA GLU A 74 -20.39 -1.76 4.20
C GLU A 74 -21.32 -1.78 5.43
N ARG A 75 -20.78 -1.60 6.65
CA ARG A 75 -21.60 -1.52 7.87
C ARG A 75 -22.37 -0.20 8.00
N THR A 76 -21.88 0.87 7.41
CA THR A 76 -22.52 2.20 7.49
C THR A 76 -23.54 2.46 6.39
N GLY A 77 -23.76 1.48 5.49
CA GLY A 77 -24.81 1.52 4.48
C GLY A 77 -24.54 2.50 3.33
N GLY A 78 -23.28 2.60 2.92
CA GLY A 78 -22.88 3.37 1.73
C GLY A 78 -23.54 2.91 0.44
#